data_AF-A0AAN2XBY2-F1
#
_entry.id   AF-A0AAN2XBY2-F1
#
_cell.length_a   1.000
_cell.length_b   1.000
_cell.length_c   1.000
_cell.angle_alpha   90.00
_cell.angle_beta   90.00
_cell.angle_gamma   90.00
#
_symmetry.space_group_name_H-M   'P 1'
#
loop_
_entity.id
_entity.type
_entity.pdbx_description
1 polymer ?
#
loop_
_entity_poly.entity_id
_entity_poly.type
_entity_poly.pdbx_seq_one_letter_code
_entity_poly.pdbx_strand_id
1 'polypeptide(L)'
;MTNRTLTSKLLGKLSYTQEKGTMTEVNIPLNAKEVIVDYNISENLTSEDYFKDIVTLTDQIPELYQKAKETILEQFDENDTLTIYFEFHVDELPEDILEVTECETIENVTKEILVDKLVLSSVWFSETTNNNVDLTFDFKLLPEISDELLVVRFNDKGEITELTHES
;
A
#
# COMPACT_ATOMS: atom_id res chain seq x y z
N MET A 1 18.08 -9.15 21.83
CA MET A 1 16.66 -9.08 21.44
C MET A 1 15.99 -8.06 22.33
N THR A 2 15.93 -6.84 21.83
CA THR A 2 15.28 -5.71 22.48
C THR A 2 13.83 -5.70 22.01
N ASN A 3 12.92 -6.06 22.91
CA ASN A 3 11.50 -5.99 22.63
C ASN A 3 11.05 -4.53 22.70
N ARG A 4 10.33 -4.09 21.67
CA ARG A 4 9.70 -2.77 21.59
C ARG A 4 8.20 -2.93 21.49
N THR A 5 7.48 -1.93 21.98
CA THR A 5 6.04 -1.82 21.82
C THR A 5 5.71 -0.43 21.32
N LEU A 6 5.06 -0.35 20.16
CA LEU A 6 4.45 0.87 19.65
C LEU A 6 2.98 0.84 19.99
N THR A 7 2.40 2.02 20.24
CA THR A 7 0.96 2.15 20.45
C THR A 7 0.43 3.19 19.48
N SER A 8 -0.34 2.74 18.50
CA SER A 8 -1.06 3.59 17.56
C SER A 8 -2.56 3.57 17.90
N LYS A 9 -3.29 4.60 17.49
CA LYS A 9 -4.76 4.63 17.60
C LYS A 9 -5.40 3.63 16.64
N LEU A 10 -4.81 3.43 15.46
CA LEU A 10 -5.35 2.54 14.43
C LEU A 10 -5.21 1.07 14.80
N LEU A 11 -4.02 0.64 15.21
CA LEU A 11 -3.66 -0.78 15.41
C LEU A 11 -3.50 -1.16 16.88
N GLY A 12 -3.62 -0.20 17.80
CA GLY A 12 -3.37 -0.44 19.22
C GLY A 12 -1.90 -0.78 19.47
N LYS A 13 -1.64 -1.83 20.25
CA LYS A 13 -0.28 -2.22 20.66
C LYS A 13 0.34 -3.17 19.65
N LEU A 14 1.43 -2.73 19.03
CA LEU A 14 2.29 -3.53 18.17
C LEU A 14 3.58 -3.86 18.91
N SER A 15 3.93 -5.14 19.06
CA SER A 15 5.16 -5.55 19.75
C SER A 15 6.09 -6.28 18.79
N TYR A 16 7.38 -5.95 18.83
CA TYR A 16 8.38 -6.53 17.93
C TYR A 16 9.77 -6.60 18.54
N THR A 17 10.64 -7.33 17.85
CA THR A 17 12.06 -7.46 18.21
C THR A 17 12.88 -6.59 17.29
N GLN A 18 13.49 -5.55 17.85
CA GLN A 18 14.20 -4.52 17.09
C GLN A 18 15.24 -5.11 16.11
N GLU A 19 15.93 -6.18 16.49
CA GLU A 19 17.01 -6.80 15.68
C GLU A 19 16.52 -7.64 14.50
N LYS A 20 15.21 -7.79 14.29
CA LYS A 20 14.64 -8.57 13.17
C LYS A 20 13.56 -7.82 12.40
N GLY A 21 13.30 -6.56 12.77
CA GLY A 21 12.13 -5.84 12.30
C GLY A 21 10.82 -6.49 12.76
N THR A 22 9.75 -6.25 12.01
CA THR A 22 8.42 -6.83 12.21
C THR A 22 7.83 -7.22 10.87
N MET A 23 7.16 -8.36 10.84
CA MET A 23 6.22 -8.74 9.80
C MET A 23 5.02 -9.38 10.48
N THR A 24 3.84 -8.79 10.33
CA THR A 24 2.59 -9.29 10.93
C THR A 24 1.40 -8.87 10.09
N GLU A 25 0.42 -9.74 9.99
CA GLU A 25 -0.88 -9.38 9.42
C GLU A 25 -1.64 -8.50 10.44
N VAL A 26 -2.29 -7.45 9.94
CA VAL A 26 -3.16 -6.57 10.72
C VAL A 26 -4.46 -6.30 9.96
N ASN A 27 -5.55 -6.08 10.69
CA ASN A 27 -6.82 -5.63 10.11
C ASN A 27 -6.85 -4.10 10.14
N ILE A 28 -6.98 -3.48 8.96
CA ILE A 28 -7.10 -2.03 8.82
C ILE A 28 -8.49 -1.67 8.30
N PRO A 29 -9.25 -0.80 8.99
CA PRO A 29 -10.51 -0.28 8.46
C PRO A 29 -10.26 0.70 7.31
N LEU A 30 -10.58 0.28 6.09
CA LEU A 30 -10.48 1.07 4.85
C LEU A 30 -11.85 1.06 4.14
N ASN A 31 -12.38 2.24 3.79
CA ASN A 31 -13.67 2.36 3.07
C ASN A 31 -14.84 1.56 3.69
N ALA A 32 -14.97 1.62 5.02
CA ALA A 32 -15.97 0.87 5.78
C ALA A 32 -15.88 -0.66 5.67
N LYS A 33 -14.75 -1.20 5.19
CA LYS A 33 -14.40 -2.62 5.22
C LYS A 33 -13.14 -2.81 6.06
N GLU A 34 -12.99 -4.00 6.64
CA GLU A 34 -11.71 -4.41 7.21
C GLU A 34 -10.89 -5.10 6.12
N VAL A 35 -9.65 -4.66 5.94
CA VAL A 35 -8.69 -5.22 4.98
C VAL A 35 -7.53 -5.82 5.77
N ILE A 36 -7.17 -7.06 5.45
CA ILE A 36 -5.97 -7.72 6.00
C ILE A 36 -4.78 -7.21 5.21
N VAL A 37 -3.79 -6.68 5.93
CA VAL A 37 -2.58 -6.08 5.34
C VAL A 37 -1.36 -6.66 6.02
N ASP A 38 -0.34 -7.00 5.20
CA ASP A 38 0.99 -7.33 5.70
C ASP A 38 1.67 -6.05 6.19
N TYR A 39 1.78 -5.91 7.51
CA TYR A 39 2.39 -4.76 8.15
C TYR A 39 3.83 -5.05 8.53
N ASN A 40 4.74 -4.27 7.97
CA ASN A 40 6.17 -4.51 8.06
C ASN A 40 6.96 -3.30 8.57
N ILE A 41 7.91 -3.54 9.46
CA ILE A 41 8.89 -2.53 9.91
C ILE A 41 10.28 -3.11 9.69
N SER A 42 11.09 -2.45 8.87
CA SER A 42 12.47 -2.85 8.61
C SER A 42 13.35 -2.85 9.87
N GLU A 43 14.30 -3.77 9.93
CA GLU A 43 15.21 -3.97 11.08
C GLU A 43 16.18 -2.80 11.35
N ASN A 44 16.40 -1.91 10.37
CA ASN A 44 17.24 -0.73 10.54
C ASN A 44 16.52 0.44 11.24
N LEU A 45 15.18 0.43 11.31
CA LEU A 45 14.40 1.43 12.02
C LEU A 45 14.48 1.19 13.55
N THR A 46 15.53 1.72 14.16
CA THR A 46 15.95 1.38 15.53
C THR A 46 15.89 2.52 16.54
N SER A 47 15.68 3.77 16.08
CA SER A 47 15.72 4.98 16.89
C SER A 47 14.33 5.39 17.41
N GLU A 48 14.28 6.17 18.49
CA GLU A 48 13.02 6.68 19.05
C GLU A 48 12.31 7.67 18.12
N ASP A 49 13.03 8.37 17.25
CA ASP A 49 12.42 9.31 16.32
C ASP A 49 11.68 8.55 15.21
N TYR A 50 12.27 7.47 14.68
CA TYR A 50 11.55 6.57 13.76
C TYR A 50 10.27 6.02 14.35
N PHE A 51 10.27 5.68 15.64
CA PHE A 51 9.09 5.13 16.29
C PHE A 51 7.94 6.13 16.36
N LYS A 52 8.22 7.43 16.52
CA LYS A 52 7.19 8.48 16.49
C LYS A 52 6.62 8.62 15.08
N ASP A 53 7.47 8.60 14.07
CA ASP A 53 7.06 8.74 12.68
C ASP A 53 6.23 7.53 12.23
N ILE A 54 6.68 6.31 12.54
CA ILE A 54 5.93 5.07 12.27
C ILE A 54 4.55 5.12 12.92
N VAL A 55 4.44 5.49 14.21
CA VAL A 55 3.14 5.59 14.89
C VAL A 55 2.24 6.64 14.23
N THR A 56 2.81 7.79 13.86
CA THR A 56 2.07 8.89 13.22
C THR A 56 1.53 8.45 11.86
N LEU A 57 2.39 7.88 11.01
CA LEU A 57 2.04 7.39 9.69
C LEU A 57 1.06 6.21 9.78
N THR A 58 1.23 5.32 10.77
CA THR A 58 0.29 4.22 11.03
C THR A 58 -1.11 4.76 11.27
N ASP A 59 -1.25 5.78 12.12
CA ASP A 59 -2.56 6.38 12.40
C ASP A 59 -3.17 7.09 11.19
N GLN A 60 -2.36 7.45 10.20
CA GLN A 60 -2.77 8.11 8.96
C GLN A 60 -3.07 7.14 7.80
N ILE A 61 -2.82 5.84 7.94
CA ILE A 61 -2.99 4.87 6.83
C ILE A 61 -4.34 5.01 6.10
N PRO A 62 -5.51 5.15 6.78
CA PRO A 62 -6.78 5.32 6.08
C PRO A 62 -6.86 6.58 5.21
N GLU A 63 -6.26 7.69 5.66
CA GLU A 63 -6.21 8.96 4.93
C GLU A 63 -5.23 8.87 3.76
N LEU A 64 -4.05 8.29 3.98
CA LEU A 64 -3.04 8.06 2.95
C LEU A 64 -3.52 7.08 1.88
N TYR A 65 -4.34 6.10 2.25
CA TYR A 65 -4.95 5.16 1.31
C TYR A 65 -5.90 5.88 0.34
N GLN A 66 -6.72 6.82 0.83
CA GLN A 66 -7.53 7.66 -0.07
C GLN A 66 -6.64 8.51 -0.96
N LYS A 67 -5.65 9.18 -0.37
CA LYS A 67 -4.72 10.04 -1.11
C LYS A 67 -4.00 9.27 -2.23
N ALA A 68 -3.58 8.02 -1.98
CA ALA A 68 -3.02 7.15 -3.01
C ALA A 68 -4.01 6.90 -4.14
N LYS A 69 -5.23 6.45 -3.83
CA LYS A 69 -6.25 6.14 -4.85
C LYS A 69 -6.65 7.37 -5.66
N GLU A 70 -6.82 8.51 -5.02
CA GLU A 70 -7.09 9.80 -5.67
C GLU A 70 -5.94 10.16 -6.62
N THR A 71 -4.69 10.06 -6.16
CA THR A 71 -3.50 10.36 -6.97
C THR A 71 -3.36 9.41 -8.16
N ILE A 72 -3.59 8.12 -7.96
CA ILE A 72 -3.60 7.11 -9.03
C ILE A 72 -4.67 7.45 -10.07
N LEU A 73 -5.87 7.81 -9.64
CA LEU A 73 -6.97 8.16 -10.55
C LEU A 73 -6.69 9.46 -11.32
N GLU A 74 -6.13 10.47 -10.65
CA GLU A 74 -5.74 11.75 -11.27
C GLU A 74 -4.66 11.57 -12.33
N GLN A 75 -3.68 10.68 -12.09
CA GLN A 75 -2.55 10.44 -12.99
C GLN A 75 -2.77 9.31 -13.99
N PHE A 76 -3.92 8.64 -13.95
CA PHE A 76 -4.18 7.38 -14.67
C PHE A 76 -3.79 7.41 -16.15
N ASP A 77 -4.15 8.49 -16.85
CA ASP A 77 -3.93 8.63 -18.30
C ASP A 77 -2.59 9.33 -18.65
N GLU A 78 -1.86 9.84 -17.64
CA GLU A 78 -0.66 10.67 -17.83
C GLU A 78 0.63 10.01 -17.33
N ASN A 79 0.51 8.86 -16.65
CA ASN A 79 1.62 8.16 -16.03
C ASN A 79 1.84 6.79 -16.67
N ASP A 80 2.94 6.65 -17.42
CA ASP A 80 3.31 5.42 -18.13
C ASP A 80 3.33 4.19 -17.21
N THR A 81 3.71 4.34 -15.94
CA THR A 81 3.70 3.24 -14.96
C THR A 81 2.29 2.73 -14.69
N LEU A 82 1.32 3.63 -14.56
CA LEU A 82 -0.08 3.25 -14.36
C LEU A 82 -0.65 2.60 -15.63
N THR A 83 -0.35 3.18 -16.79
CA THR A 83 -0.74 2.61 -18.08
C THR A 83 -0.23 1.18 -18.21
N ILE A 84 1.07 0.93 -17.98
CA ILE A 84 1.66 -0.41 -18.07
C ILE A 84 1.00 -1.38 -17.09
N TYR A 85 0.82 -0.96 -15.83
CA TYR A 85 0.22 -1.82 -14.80
C TYR A 85 -1.21 -2.24 -15.18
N PHE A 86 -2.07 -1.30 -15.55
CA PHE A 86 -3.47 -1.62 -15.84
C PHE A 86 -3.66 -2.27 -17.22
N GLU A 87 -2.91 -1.87 -18.25
CA GLU A 87 -2.97 -2.51 -19.57
C GLU A 87 -2.54 -3.97 -19.49
N PHE A 88 -1.48 -4.29 -18.74
CA PHE A 88 -1.09 -5.69 -18.52
C PHE A 88 -2.26 -6.53 -18.01
N HIS A 89 -2.97 -6.06 -16.99
CA HIS A 89 -4.09 -6.81 -16.42
C HIS A 89 -5.27 -6.92 -17.40
N VAL A 90 -5.61 -5.83 -18.09
CA VAL A 90 -6.74 -5.81 -19.03
C VAL A 90 -6.47 -6.69 -20.26
N ASP A 91 -5.25 -6.67 -20.78
CA ASP A 91 -4.89 -7.37 -22.01
C ASP A 91 -4.53 -8.84 -21.77
N GLU A 92 -3.79 -9.14 -20.70
CA GLU A 92 -3.31 -10.50 -20.40
C GLU A 92 -4.28 -11.30 -19.53
N LEU A 93 -5.11 -10.65 -18.71
CA LEU A 93 -6.06 -11.28 -17.78
C LEU A 93 -7.51 -10.76 -17.92
N PRO A 94 -8.08 -10.67 -19.13
CA PRO A 94 -9.38 -10.03 -19.35
C PRO A 94 -10.54 -10.73 -18.63
N GLU A 95 -10.54 -12.07 -18.55
CA GLU A 95 -11.61 -12.82 -17.87
C GLU A 95 -11.65 -12.53 -16.37
N ASP A 96 -10.47 -12.53 -15.72
CA ASP A 96 -10.33 -12.22 -14.30
C ASP A 96 -10.65 -10.76 -14.00
N ILE A 97 -10.32 -9.85 -14.92
CA ILE A 97 -10.71 -8.45 -14.83
C ILE A 97 -12.22 -8.29 -14.87
N LEU A 98 -12.92 -8.96 -15.80
CA LEU A 98 -14.38 -8.91 -15.84
C LEU A 98 -15.01 -9.47 -14.57
N GLU A 99 -14.46 -10.55 -14.01
CA GLU A 99 -14.92 -11.12 -12.75
C GLU A 99 -14.74 -10.14 -11.59
N VAL A 100 -13.56 -9.56 -11.40
CA VAL A 100 -13.29 -8.67 -10.26
C VAL A 100 -14.02 -7.33 -10.39
N THR A 101 -14.16 -6.82 -11.61
CA THR A 101 -14.85 -5.55 -11.89
C THR A 101 -16.36 -5.70 -11.93
N GLU A 102 -16.87 -6.92 -12.06
CA GLU A 102 -18.29 -7.26 -12.24
C GLU A 102 -18.88 -6.62 -13.53
N CYS A 103 -18.03 -6.37 -14.53
CA CYS A 103 -18.42 -5.85 -15.83
C CYS A 103 -18.77 -6.98 -16.82
N GLU A 104 -19.74 -6.74 -17.70
CA GLU A 104 -20.10 -7.74 -18.74
C GLU A 104 -19.09 -7.78 -19.90
N THR A 105 -18.43 -6.66 -20.20
CA THR A 105 -17.45 -6.52 -21.28
C THR A 105 -16.33 -5.54 -20.89
N ILE A 106 -15.16 -5.68 -21.50
CA ILE A 106 -13.97 -4.88 -21.17
C ILE A 106 -14.20 -3.40 -21.48
N GLU A 107 -15.01 -3.08 -22.49
CA GLU A 107 -15.34 -1.69 -22.84
C GLU A 107 -16.12 -0.95 -21.75
N ASN A 108 -16.74 -1.68 -20.81
CA ASN A 108 -17.43 -1.11 -19.65
C ASN A 108 -16.50 -0.95 -18.43
N VAL A 109 -15.28 -1.49 -18.47
CA VAL A 109 -14.31 -1.36 -17.39
C VAL A 109 -13.69 0.04 -17.45
N THR A 110 -14.08 0.90 -16.51
CA THR A 110 -13.53 2.26 -16.42
C THR A 110 -12.36 2.31 -15.45
N LYS A 111 -11.52 3.35 -15.58
CA LYS A 111 -10.41 3.60 -14.65
C LYS A 111 -10.87 3.75 -13.20
N GLU A 112 -12.04 4.35 -12.97
CA GLU A 112 -12.61 4.47 -11.64
C GLU A 112 -12.92 3.10 -11.03
N ILE A 113 -13.41 2.16 -11.84
CA ILE A 113 -13.67 0.78 -11.39
C ILE A 113 -12.35 0.07 -11.11
N LEU A 114 -11.36 0.16 -12.00
CA LEU A 114 -10.04 -0.46 -11.80
C LEU A 114 -9.36 0.04 -10.52
N VAL A 115 -9.33 1.36 -10.32
CA VAL A 115 -8.77 1.97 -9.11
C VAL A 115 -9.59 1.57 -7.89
N ASP A 116 -10.92 1.52 -7.97
CA ASP A 116 -11.75 1.06 -6.85
C ASP A 116 -11.39 -0.37 -6.42
N LYS A 117 -11.12 -1.25 -7.38
CA LYS A 117 -10.79 -2.67 -7.15
C LYS A 117 -9.35 -2.91 -6.67
N LEU A 118 -8.47 -1.90 -6.64
CA LEU A 118 -7.15 -2.03 -6.01
C LEU A 118 -7.27 -2.41 -4.53
N VAL A 119 -6.63 -3.52 -4.18
CA VAL A 119 -6.52 -4.04 -2.81
C VAL A 119 -5.15 -3.64 -2.25
N LEU A 120 -5.14 -2.99 -1.09
CA LEU A 120 -3.91 -2.77 -0.35
C LEU A 120 -3.47 -4.10 0.28
N SER A 121 -2.35 -4.66 -0.18
CA SER A 121 -1.83 -5.93 0.32
C SER A 121 -0.77 -5.76 1.41
N SER A 122 0.06 -4.73 1.32
CA SER A 122 1.18 -4.53 2.23
C SER A 122 1.41 -3.06 2.57
N VAL A 123 1.87 -2.85 3.79
CA VAL A 123 2.31 -1.57 4.37
C VAL A 123 3.68 -1.80 4.96
N TRP A 124 4.70 -1.17 4.40
CA TRP A 124 6.09 -1.38 4.80
C TRP A 124 6.76 -0.07 5.19
N PHE A 125 7.47 -0.08 6.32
CA PHE A 125 8.31 1.03 6.77
C PHE A 125 9.80 0.73 6.56
N SER A 126 10.50 1.62 5.86
CA SER A 126 11.95 1.58 5.67
C SER A 126 12.63 2.90 6.02
N GLU A 127 13.95 2.84 6.19
CA GLU A 127 14.79 4.03 6.28
C GLU A 127 15.18 4.51 4.87
N THR A 128 15.15 5.83 4.67
CA THR A 128 15.72 6.47 3.47
C THR A 128 17.22 6.67 3.60
N THR A 129 17.87 7.03 2.49
CA THR A 129 19.31 7.38 2.49
C THR A 129 19.65 8.60 3.34
N ASN A 130 18.66 9.42 3.72
CA ASN A 130 18.82 10.59 4.57
C ASN A 130 18.38 10.36 6.03
N ASN A 131 18.28 9.10 6.46
CA ASN A 131 17.88 8.72 7.81
C ASN A 131 16.47 9.20 8.20
N ASN A 132 15.53 9.23 7.25
CA ASN A 132 14.09 9.46 7.51
C ASN A 132 13.29 8.16 7.31
N VAL A 133 12.05 8.11 7.79
CA VAL A 133 11.12 7.00 7.52
C VAL A 133 10.42 7.22 6.18
N ASP A 134 10.40 6.17 5.35
CA ASP A 134 9.47 6.04 4.24
C ASP A 134 8.42 4.98 4.58
N LEU A 135 7.19 5.25 4.14
CA LEU A 135 6.07 4.32 4.16
C LEU A 135 5.73 3.91 2.74
N THR A 136 5.65 2.61 2.48
CA THR A 136 5.30 2.05 1.18
C THR A 136 3.97 1.32 1.27
N PHE A 137 3.08 1.57 0.31
CA PHE A 137 1.87 0.82 0.07
C PHE A 137 2.02 -0.02 -1.18
N ASP A 138 1.77 -1.32 -1.05
CA ASP A 138 1.71 -2.23 -2.19
C ASP A 138 0.23 -2.52 -2.50
N PHE A 139 -0.18 -2.18 -3.70
CA PHE A 139 -1.51 -2.46 -4.22
C PHE A 139 -1.47 -3.61 -5.22
N LYS A 140 -2.52 -4.42 -5.19
CA LYS A 140 -2.78 -5.49 -6.14
C LYS A 140 -4.19 -5.37 -6.71
N LEU A 141 -4.32 -5.60 -8.01
CA LEU A 141 -5.62 -5.66 -8.67
C LEU A 141 -6.23 -7.08 -8.63
N LEU A 142 -5.41 -8.11 -8.86
CA LEU A 142 -5.81 -9.52 -8.83
C LEU A 142 -4.92 -10.33 -7.86
N PRO A 143 -5.06 -10.18 -6.53
CA PRO A 143 -4.13 -10.72 -5.54
C PRO A 143 -3.87 -12.24 -5.61
N GLU A 144 -4.85 -13.00 -6.09
CA GLU A 144 -4.81 -14.46 -6.16
C GLU A 144 -4.16 -15.01 -7.44
N ILE A 145 -3.95 -14.16 -8.45
CA ILE A 145 -3.64 -14.58 -9.83
C ILE A 145 -2.40 -13.87 -10.38
N SER A 146 -2.17 -12.62 -9.95
CA SER A 146 -1.06 -11.79 -10.39
C SER A 146 -0.14 -11.42 -9.22
N ASP A 147 1.16 -11.46 -9.48
CA ASP A 147 2.21 -10.94 -8.61
C ASP A 147 2.53 -9.46 -8.86
N GLU A 148 1.92 -8.84 -9.87
CA GLU A 148 2.13 -7.44 -10.22
C GLU A 148 1.71 -6.50 -9.08
N LEU A 149 2.64 -5.65 -8.66
CA LEU A 149 2.47 -4.66 -7.62
C LEU A 149 2.44 -3.25 -8.18
N LEU A 150 1.42 -2.49 -7.78
CA LEU A 150 1.44 -1.05 -7.89
C LEU A 150 1.87 -0.45 -6.55
N VAL A 151 3.05 0.16 -6.54
CA VAL A 151 3.72 0.62 -5.32
C VAL A 151 3.60 2.14 -5.19
N VAL A 152 3.14 2.61 -4.04
CA VAL A 152 3.05 4.04 -3.70
C VAL A 152 3.89 4.30 -2.46
N ARG A 153 4.88 5.20 -2.57
CA ARG A 153 5.72 5.58 -1.42
C ARG A 153 5.37 6.96 -0.90
N PHE A 154 5.46 7.09 0.41
CA PHE A 154 5.22 8.30 1.17
C PHE A 154 6.44 8.60 2.03
N ASN A 155 6.78 9.88 2.15
CA ASN A 155 7.75 10.33 3.14
C ASN A 155 7.18 10.38 4.56
N ASP A 156 8.03 10.77 5.51
CA ASP A 156 7.73 11.04 6.92
C ASP A 156 6.56 12.02 7.19
N LYS A 157 6.12 12.78 6.18
CA LYS A 157 4.99 13.72 6.25
C LYS A 157 3.72 13.21 5.58
N GLY A 158 3.74 12.00 5.02
CA GLY A 158 2.61 11.46 4.27
C GLY A 158 2.44 12.08 2.87
N GLU A 159 3.50 12.66 2.31
CA GLU A 159 3.51 13.13 0.92
C GLU A 159 3.99 12.02 -0.01
N ILE A 160 3.29 11.81 -1.11
CA ILE A 160 3.67 10.82 -2.13
C ILE A 160 4.98 11.26 -2.78
N THR A 161 5.98 10.40 -2.74
CA THR A 161 7.31 10.63 -3.31
C THR A 161 7.57 9.82 -4.56
N GLU A 162 6.89 8.67 -4.70
CA GLU A 162 7.11 7.73 -5.79
C GLU A 162 5.85 6.90 -6.06
N LEU A 163 5.65 6.58 -7.33
CA LEU A 163 4.64 5.64 -7.82
C LEU A 163 5.34 4.76 -8.85
N THR A 164 5.43 3.45 -8.57
CA THR A 164 6.18 2.48 -9.36
C THR A 164 5.39 1.20 -9.59
N HIS A 165 5.78 0.46 -10.61
CA HIS A 165 5.25 -0.86 -10.94
C HIS A 165 6.37 -1.88 -10.73
N GLU A 166 6.09 -2.93 -9.97
CA GLU A 166 7.01 -4.04 -9.70
C GLU A 166 6.39 -5.37 -10.14
N SER A 167 7.17 -6.18 -10.85
CA SER A 167 6.85 -7.52 -11.38
C SER A 167 7.86 -8.55 -10.88
#